data_AF-A0A4Q1SYM1-F1
#
_entry.id   AF-A0A4Q1SYM1-F1
#
_cell.length_a   1.000
_cell.length_b   1.000
_cell.length_c   1.000
_cell.angle_alpha   90.00
_cell.angle_beta   90.00
_cell.angle_gamma   90.00
#
_symmetry.space_group_name_H-M   'P 1'
#
loop_
_entity.id
_entity.type
_entity.pdbx_description
1 polymer ?
#
loop_
_entity_poly.entity_id
_entity_poly.type
_entity_poly.pdbx_seq_one_letter_code
_entity_poly.pdbx_strand_id
1 'polypeptide(L)' 'MKLDLYRLELISNIHELMELKERLKNDVLDPKLNWRERMELYQSIQGINCRIENLNNRLENRPSA' A
#
# COMPACT_ATOMS: atom_id res chain seq x y z
N MET A 1 2.33 -10.85 -8.25
CA MET A 1 1.62 -11.02 -6.96
C MET A 1 0.67 -9.84 -6.82
N LYS A 2 -0.65 -10.04 -6.97
CA LYS A 2 -1.64 -8.97 -6.80
C LYS A 2 -2.00 -8.88 -5.32
N LEU A 3 -1.84 -7.70 -4.72
CA LEU A 3 -2.24 -7.50 -3.34
C LEU A 3 -3.76 -7.28 -3.30
N ASP A 4 -4.45 -8.03 -2.45
CA ASP A 4 -5.90 -7.90 -2.27
C ASP A 4 -6.20 -6.63 -1.45
N LEU A 5 -6.98 -5.73 -2.02
CA LEU A 5 -7.39 -4.48 -1.39
C LEU A 5 -8.09 -4.73 -0.05
N TYR A 6 -8.83 -5.84 0.08
CA TYR A 6 -9.49 -6.18 1.34
C TYR A 6 -8.48 -6.48 2.45
N ARG A 7 -7.34 -7.09 2.12
CA ARG A 7 -6.27 -7.35 3.10
C ARG A 7 -5.53 -6.08 3.51
N LEU A 8 -5.44 -5.07 2.63
CA LEU A 8 -4.87 -3.77 2.96
C LEU A 8 -5.69 -3.02 4.01
N GLU A 9 -7.02 -3.14 3.96
CA GLU A 9 -7.90 -2.47 4.93
C GLU A 9 -7.77 -3.01 6.35
N LEU A 10 -7.24 -4.23 6.52
CA LEU A 10 -6.98 -4.84 7.82
C LEU A 10 -5.68 -4.33 8.46
N ILE A 11 -4.76 -3.76 7.68
CA ILE A 11 -3.51 -3.21 8.23
C ILE A 11 -3.82 -1.83 8.81
N SER A 12 -3.65 -1.69 10.12
CA SER A 12 -3.84 -0.43 10.86
C SER A 12 -2.52 0.25 11.22
N ASN A 13 -1.39 -0.43 11.04
CA ASN A 13 -0.07 0.11 11.31
C ASN A 13 0.51 0.77 10.07
N ILE A 14 0.74 2.08 10.14
CA ILE A 14 1.31 2.86 9.04
C ILE A 14 2.73 2.37 8.69
N HIS A 15 3.53 1.95 9.67
CA HIS A 15 4.88 1.46 9.41
C HIS A 15 4.87 0.17 8.58
N GLU A 16 4.00 -0.78 8.90
CA GLU A 16 3.82 -2.01 8.12
C GLU A 16 3.39 -1.72 6.68
N LEU A 17 2.54 -0.72 6.47
CA LEU A 17 2.14 -0.27 5.14
C LEU A 17 3.31 0.35 4.37
N MET A 18 4.16 1.14 5.04
CA MET A 18 5.37 1.72 4.43
C MET A 18 6.37 0.64 4.02
N GLU A 19 6.63 -0.34 4.88
CA GLU A 19 7.51 -1.47 4.55
C GLU A 19 6.96 -2.29 3.38
N LEU A 20 5.65 -2.55 3.37
CA LEU A 20 5.01 -3.26 2.27
C LEU A 20 5.12 -2.50 0.96
N LYS A 21 4.89 -1.17 0.98
CA LYS A 21 5.07 -0.31 -0.20
C LYS A 21 6.49 -0.38 -0.73
N GLU A 22 7.50 -0.38 0.15
CA GLU A 22 8.90 -0.41 -0.27
C GLU A 22 9.29 -1.77 -0.89
N ARG A 23 8.79 -2.88 -0.34
CA ARG A 23 8.95 -4.20 -0.96
C ARG A 23 8.35 -4.23 -2.37
N LEU A 24 7.13 -3.73 -2.56
CA LEU A 24 6.50 -3.72 -3.88
C LEU A 24 7.24 -2.82 -4.89
N LYS A 25 7.85 -1.71 -4.45
CA LYS A 25 8.69 -0.89 -5.34
C LYS A 25 9.92 -1.65 -5.82
N ASN A 26 10.55 -2.43 -4.94
CA ASN A 26 11.67 -3.29 -5.33
C ASN A 26 11.21 -4.38 -6.30
N ASP A 27 10.05 -4.98 -6.07
CA ASP A 27 9.48 -5.98 -6.98
C ASP A 27 9.24 -5.42 -8.38
N VAL A 28 8.80 -4.15 -8.52
CA VAL A 28 8.62 -3.49 -9.82
C VAL A 28 9.91 -3.44 -10.65
N LEU A 29 11.09 -3.47 -10.01
CA LEU A 29 12.37 -3.45 -10.71
C LEU A 29 12.75 -4.81 -11.32
N ASP A 30 12.02 -5.89 -11.01
CA ASP A 30 12.34 -7.22 -11.54
C ASP A 30 12.22 -7.25 -13.08
N PRO A 31 13.33 -7.52 -13.80
CA PRO A 31 13.33 -7.56 -15.26
C PRO A 31 12.45 -8.67 -15.84
N LYS A 32 12.05 -9.66 -15.04
CA LYS A 32 11.17 -10.75 -15.47
C LYS A 32 9.70 -10.33 -15.56
N LEU A 33 9.33 -9.20 -14.97
CA LEU A 33 7.95 -8.73 -14.99
C LEU A 33 7.57 -8.12 -16.33
N ASN A 34 6.46 -8.60 -16.87
CA ASN A 34 5.81 -7.97 -18.02
C ASN A 34 5.03 -6.71 -17.60
N TRP A 35 4.56 -5.95 -18.60
CA TRP A 35 3.85 -4.68 -18.38
C TRP A 35 2.61 -4.83 -17.48
N ARG A 36 1.87 -5.94 -17.62
CA ARG A 36 0.64 -6.18 -16.87
C ARG A 36 0.95 -6.47 -15.40
N GLU A 37 1.97 -7.26 -15.14
CA GLU A 37 2.41 -7.55 -13.77
C GLU A 37 2.94 -6.29 -13.07
N ARG A 38 3.68 -5.43 -13.80
CA ARG A 38 4.10 -4.12 -13.29
C ARG A 38 2.89 -3.24 -12.96
N MET A 39 1.86 -3.23 -13.80
CA MET A 39 0.62 -2.50 -13.53
C MET A 39 -0.12 -3.00 -12.29
N GLU A 40 -0.17 -4.31 -12.05
CA GLU A 40 -0.75 -4.88 -10.83
C GLU A 40 -0.01 -4.43 -9.56
N LEU A 41 1.33 -4.35 -9.63
CA LEU A 41 2.14 -3.81 -8.54
C LEU A 41 1.89 -2.31 -8.31
N TYR A 42 1.80 -1.51 -9.38
CA TYR A 42 1.47 -0.08 -9.25
C TYR A 42 0.09 0.14 -8.64
N GLN A 43 -0.91 -0.64 -9.02
CA GLN A 43 -2.24 -0.59 -8.42
C GLN A 43 -2.20 -0.95 -6.93
N SER A 44 -1.40 -1.95 -6.56
CA SER A 44 -1.21 -2.33 -5.15
C SER A 44 -0.53 -1.22 -4.35
N ILE A 45 0.49 -0.56 -4.91
CA ILE A 45 1.16 0.59 -4.30
C ILE A 45 0.20 1.77 -4.11
N GLN A 46 -0.67 2.04 -5.09
CA GLN A 46 -1.71 3.07 -4.96
C GLN A 46 -2.69 2.75 -3.82
N GLY A 47 -3.16 1.50 -3.73
CA GLY A 47 -4.02 1.08 -2.61
C GLY A 47 -3.37 1.30 -1.24
N ILE A 48 -2.07 1.01 -1.12
CA ILE A 48 -1.32 1.28 0.12
C ILE A 48 -1.26 2.78 0.43
N ASN A 49 -1.00 3.63 -0.57
CA ASN A 49 -0.97 5.09 -0.36
C ASN A 49 -2.31 5.61 0.17
N CYS A 50 -3.42 5.21 -0.45
CA CYS A 50 -4.76 5.59 0.00
C CYS A 50 -5.02 5.13 1.43
N ARG A 51 -4.56 3.93 1.81
CA ARG A 51 -4.72 3.43 3.18
C ARG A 51 -3.91 4.24 4.20
N ILE A 52 -2.67 4.59 3.88
CA ILE A 52 -1.82 5.44 4.74
C ILE A 52 -2.49 6.80 4.95
N GLU A 53 -2.97 7.42 3.86
CA GLU A 53 -3.69 8.69 3.91
C GLU A 53 -4.93 8.60 4.80
N ASN A 54 -5.75 7.55 4.63
CA ASN A 54 -6.92 7.31 5.47
C ASN A 54 -6.56 7.15 6.96
N LEU A 55 -5.46 6.47 7.28
CA LEU A 55 -5.03 6.30 8.67
C LEU A 55 -4.52 7.61 9.27
N ASN A 56 -3.73 8.39 8.51
CA ASN A 56 -3.26 9.71 8.93
C ASN A 56 -4.43 10.65 9.20
N ASN A 57 -5.38 10.75 8.26
CA ASN A 57 -6.58 11.58 8.43
C ASN A 57 -7.39 11.19 9.68
N ARG A 58 -7.47 9.89 10.01
CA ARG A 58 -8.14 9.43 11.24
C ARG A 58 -7.38 9.78 12.52
N LEU A 59 -6.06 9.85 12.47
CA LEU A 59 -5.24 10.26 13.61
C LEU A 59 -5.33 11.77 13.85
N GLU A 60 -5.33 12.57 12.78
CA GLU A 60 -5.44 14.04 12.85
C GLU A 60 -6.84 14.49 13.27
N ASN A 61 -7.90 13.81 12.82
CA ASN A 61 -9.29 14.15 13.15
C ASN A 61 -9.80 13.45 14.42
N ARG A 62 -8.93 12.92 15.29
CA ARG A 62 -9.37 12.39 16.59
C ARG A 62 -9.81 13.57 17.47
N PRO A 63 -11.09 13.64 17.89
CA PRO A 63 -11.50 14.67 18.83
C PRO A 63 -10.70 14.50 20.11
N SER A 64 -10.04 15.57 20.54
CA SER A 64 -9.45 15.66 21.88
C SER A 64 -10.55 15.40 22.90
N ALA A 65 -10.47 14.28 23.60
CA ALA A 65 -11.36 13.93 24.70
C ALA A 65 -11.08 14.81 25.92
#